data_AF-A0A3B0X265-F1
#
_entry.id   AF-A0A3B0X265-F1
#
_cell.length_a   1.000
_cell.length_b   1.000
_cell.length_c   1.000
_cell.angle_alpha   90.00
_cell.angle_beta   90.00
_cell.angle_gamma   90.00
#
_symmetry.space_group_name_H-M   'P 1'
#
loop_
_entity.id
_entity.type
_entity.pdbx_description
1 polymer ?
#
loop_
_entity_poly.entity_id
_entity_poly.type
_entity_poly.pdbx_seq_one_letter_code
_entity_poly.pdbx_strand_id
1 'polypeptide(L)'
;MILISLLSIQLLSIQLLPIANLIQGENCALINPPKAAGETQAHGVILYIYPRSHTINKNYTGCQNLWFYDDNHYRKLSVTHYKGGIPTGYDNINLQGDLGYYCEYKLKKLMGNSNNRCPRYKTLKKKTYRAGCYSLSKLNSSNFYDVSPKDCVYK
;
A
#
# COMPACT_ATOMS: atom_id res chain seq x y z
N MET A 1 20.57 34.09 -61.56
CA MET A 1 20.02 32.71 -61.58
C MET A 1 20.68 31.93 -60.45
N ILE A 2 20.14 31.99 -59.23
CA ILE A 2 20.57 31.12 -58.11
C ILE A 2 19.29 30.72 -57.36
N LEU A 3 18.86 29.48 -57.57
CA LEU A 3 17.82 28.80 -56.78
C LEU A 3 18.49 28.28 -55.50
N ILE A 4 17.99 28.65 -54.32
CA ILE A 4 18.31 27.97 -53.06
C ILE A 4 17.03 27.32 -52.57
N SER A 5 16.99 26.00 -52.74
CA SER A 5 16.02 25.05 -52.20
C SER A 5 16.19 24.98 -50.68
N LEU A 6 15.16 25.37 -49.93
CA LEU A 6 15.09 25.17 -48.48
C LEU A 6 14.28 23.89 -48.20
N LEU A 7 15.00 22.83 -47.84
CA LEU A 7 14.48 21.56 -47.37
C LEU A 7 13.91 21.74 -45.95
N SER A 8 12.59 21.72 -45.81
CA SER A 8 11.90 21.80 -44.52
C SER A 8 11.91 20.45 -43.81
N ILE A 9 12.81 20.27 -42.84
CA ILE A 9 12.84 19.09 -41.95
C ILE A 9 11.66 19.23 -40.96
N GLN A 10 10.60 18.45 -41.15
CA GLN A 10 9.50 18.35 -40.20
C GLN A 10 9.93 17.53 -38.97
N LEU A 11 10.12 18.22 -37.85
CA LEU A 11 10.33 17.62 -36.53
C LEU A 11 9.04 16.91 -36.07
N LEU A 12 9.03 15.58 -36.17
CA LEU A 12 8.01 14.73 -35.55
C LEU A 12 8.14 14.85 -34.02
N SER A 13 7.23 15.61 -33.40
CA SER A 13 7.15 15.74 -31.94
C SER A 13 6.51 14.48 -31.36
N ILE A 14 7.32 13.53 -30.89
CA ILE A 14 6.84 12.36 -30.13
C ILE A 14 6.41 12.85 -28.75
N GLN A 15 5.10 13.03 -28.55
CA GLN A 15 4.55 13.31 -27.23
C GLN A 15 4.49 12.01 -26.42
N LEU A 16 5.52 11.78 -25.59
CA LEU A 16 5.50 10.77 -24.53
C LEU A 16 4.48 11.20 -23.46
N LEU A 17 3.31 10.58 -23.44
CA LEU A 17 2.36 10.72 -22.34
C LEU A 17 2.97 10.12 -21.05
N PRO A 18 2.92 10.84 -19.91
CA PRO A 18 3.49 10.33 -18.67
C PRO A 18 2.56 9.28 -18.06
N ILE A 19 3.00 8.02 -17.98
CA ILE A 19 2.30 6.90 -17.32
C ILE A 19 2.42 6.99 -15.77
N ALA A 20 2.68 8.17 -15.20
CA ALA A 20 3.29 8.31 -13.86
C ALA A 20 2.36 8.77 -12.72
N ASN A 21 1.03 8.64 -12.83
CA ASN A 21 0.10 9.19 -11.83
C ASN A 21 -0.59 8.18 -10.90
N LEU A 22 -0.37 6.87 -11.05
CA LEU A 22 -1.00 5.87 -10.17
C LEU A 22 -0.20 5.51 -8.91
N ILE A 23 1.07 5.91 -8.82
CA ILE A 23 1.96 5.61 -7.69
C ILE A 23 2.47 6.93 -7.08
N GLN A 24 1.57 7.75 -6.55
CA GLN A 24 1.97 9.01 -5.92
C GLN A 24 1.77 8.95 -4.41
N GLY A 25 2.86 9.22 -3.68
CA GLY A 25 2.88 9.30 -2.23
C GLY A 25 3.94 8.40 -1.60
N GLU A 26 4.20 8.65 -0.32
CA GLU A 26 5.21 7.90 0.43
C GLU A 26 4.88 6.40 0.43
N ASN A 27 5.91 5.56 0.28
CA ASN A 27 5.82 4.11 0.45
C ASN A 27 4.95 3.35 -0.57
N CYS A 28 4.34 4.00 -1.56
CA CYS A 28 3.48 3.32 -2.55
C CYS A 28 4.25 2.39 -3.50
N ALA A 29 5.47 2.77 -3.87
CA ALA A 29 6.33 2.03 -4.81
C ALA A 29 7.13 0.88 -4.16
N LEU A 30 6.92 0.58 -2.87
CA LEU A 30 7.73 -0.43 -2.17
C LEU A 30 7.44 -1.83 -2.72
N ILE A 31 8.47 -2.51 -3.21
CA ILE A 31 8.37 -3.89 -3.68
C ILE A 31 8.46 -4.85 -2.49
N ASN A 32 9.41 -4.62 -1.58
CA ASN A 32 9.67 -5.42 -0.39
C ASN A 32 9.39 -4.64 0.91
N PRO A 33 9.03 -5.31 2.01
CA PRO A 33 8.90 -4.67 3.31
C PRO A 33 10.26 -4.15 3.80
N PRO A 34 10.36 -2.89 4.27
CA PRO A 34 11.55 -2.41 4.96
C PRO A 34 11.79 -3.16 6.27
N LYS A 35 13.02 -3.13 6.80
CA LYS A 35 13.37 -3.74 8.11
C LYS A 35 12.51 -3.21 9.27
N ALA A 36 11.97 -2.00 9.15
CA ALA A 36 11.11 -1.37 10.15
C ALA A 36 9.62 -1.73 9.99
N ALA A 37 9.27 -2.64 9.07
CA ALA A 37 7.91 -3.15 8.92
C ALA A 37 7.42 -3.76 10.24
N GLY A 38 6.18 -3.42 10.59
CA GLY A 38 5.52 -4.10 11.69
C GLY A 38 5.07 -5.48 11.26
N GLU A 39 4.91 -6.37 12.24
CA GLU A 39 4.53 -7.76 11.99
C GLU A 39 3.17 -8.07 12.66
N THR A 40 2.44 -9.01 12.09
CA THR A 40 1.25 -9.63 12.68
C THR A 40 1.15 -11.07 12.18
N GLN A 41 0.41 -11.93 12.88
CA GLN A 41 0.10 -13.26 12.38
C GLN A 41 -1.36 -13.35 11.94
N ALA A 42 -1.63 -14.01 10.83
CA ALA A 42 -2.97 -14.40 10.42
C ALA A 42 -2.90 -15.71 9.65
N HIS A 43 -3.82 -16.63 9.90
CA HIS A 43 -3.90 -17.91 9.18
C HIS A 43 -2.57 -18.68 9.12
N GLY A 44 -1.80 -18.67 10.21
CA GLY A 44 -0.52 -19.38 10.30
C GLY A 44 0.67 -18.68 9.62
N VAL A 45 0.46 -17.58 8.90
CA VAL A 45 1.53 -16.82 8.24
C VAL A 45 1.84 -15.51 8.96
N ILE A 46 3.10 -15.09 8.88
CA ILE A 46 3.54 -13.77 9.32
C ILE A 46 3.29 -12.78 8.19
N LEU A 47 2.55 -11.73 8.51
CA LEU A 47 2.29 -10.61 7.63
C LEU A 47 3.16 -9.42 8.04
N TYR A 48 3.73 -8.77 7.05
CA TYR A 48 4.58 -7.59 7.21
C TYR A 48 3.81 -6.37 6.73
N ILE A 49 3.87 -5.27 7.46
CA ILE A 49 3.06 -4.08 7.19
C ILE A 49 3.91 -2.83 7.34
N TYR A 50 3.89 -1.97 6.32
CA TYR A 50 4.63 -0.72 6.35
C TYR A 50 3.90 0.42 5.60
N PRO A 51 3.84 1.64 6.17
CA PRO A 51 4.36 1.99 7.48
C PRO A 51 3.46 1.48 8.63
N ARG A 52 3.98 1.49 9.86
CA ARG A 52 3.24 1.08 11.05
C ARG A 52 2.14 2.10 11.37
N SER A 53 1.02 1.64 11.93
CA SER A 53 -0.18 2.48 12.06
C SER A 53 -0.02 3.78 12.88
N HIS A 54 0.87 3.80 13.88
CA HIS A 54 1.12 4.99 14.70
C HIS A 54 1.91 6.07 13.95
N THR A 55 2.65 5.74 12.88
CA THR A 55 3.37 6.74 12.08
C THR A 55 2.46 7.42 11.05
N ILE A 56 1.29 6.84 10.77
CA ILE A 56 0.27 7.41 9.89
C ILE A 56 -0.51 8.48 10.66
N ASN A 57 0.02 9.70 10.63
CA ASN A 57 -0.56 10.89 11.25
C ASN A 57 -1.39 11.72 10.24
N LYS A 58 -1.99 12.82 10.69
CA LYS A 58 -2.87 13.70 9.89
C LYS A 58 -2.21 14.38 8.67
N ASN A 59 -0.88 14.36 8.58
CA ASN A 59 -0.13 14.93 7.45
C ASN A 59 0.32 13.84 6.46
N TYR A 60 0.20 12.55 6.83
CA TYR A 60 0.68 11.46 6.00
C TYR A 60 -0.14 11.32 4.71
N THR A 61 0.55 11.31 3.56
CA THR A 61 -0.04 11.00 2.26
C THR A 61 0.85 9.97 1.55
N GLY A 62 0.30 8.80 1.27
CA GLY A 62 1.07 7.64 0.83
C GLY A 62 0.33 6.34 1.09
N CYS A 63 1.07 5.25 1.14
CA CYS A 63 0.49 3.91 1.17
C CYS A 63 0.89 3.12 2.41
N GLN A 64 -0.03 2.34 2.96
CA GLN A 64 0.27 1.22 3.87
C GLN A 64 0.17 -0.09 3.09
N ASN A 65 1.30 -0.76 2.97
CA ASN A 65 1.42 -2.00 2.23
C ASN A 65 1.35 -3.19 3.20
N LEU A 66 0.83 -4.29 2.71
CA LEU A 66 0.78 -5.58 3.39
C LEU A 66 1.51 -6.62 2.53
N TRP A 67 2.42 -7.37 3.12
CA TRP A 67 3.11 -8.48 2.49
C TRP A 67 3.01 -9.76 3.32
N PHE A 68 3.32 -10.87 2.68
CA PHE A 68 3.71 -12.12 3.33
C PHE A 68 4.97 -12.65 2.65
N TYR A 69 5.66 -13.58 3.30
CA TYR A 69 6.85 -14.23 2.76
C TYR A 69 6.49 -15.66 2.36
N ASP A 70 6.75 -16.01 1.10
CA ASP A 70 6.41 -17.29 0.49
C ASP A 70 7.36 -17.58 -0.69
N ASP A 71 7.61 -18.85 -1.00
CA ASP A 71 8.53 -19.29 -2.06
C ASP A 71 9.87 -18.49 -2.07
N ASN A 72 10.46 -18.28 -0.89
CA ASN A 72 11.69 -17.52 -0.68
C ASN A 72 11.67 -16.03 -1.09
N HIS A 73 10.50 -15.40 -1.25
CA HIS A 73 10.39 -13.98 -1.55
C HIS A 73 9.19 -13.32 -0.86
N TYR A 74 9.15 -11.99 -0.85
CA TYR A 74 7.99 -11.25 -0.36
C TYR A 74 6.98 -11.06 -1.47
N ARG A 75 5.71 -11.36 -1.18
CA ARG A 75 4.58 -11.08 -2.06
C ARG A 75 3.68 -10.04 -1.42
N LYS A 76 3.27 -9.04 -2.19
CA LYS A 76 2.35 -7.99 -1.73
C LYS A 76 0.91 -8.50 -1.80
N LEU A 77 0.13 -8.32 -0.73
CA LEU A 77 -1.27 -8.72 -0.65
C LEU A 77 -2.23 -7.56 -0.84
N SER A 78 -1.86 -6.38 -0.34
CA SER A 78 -2.68 -5.20 -0.47
C SER A 78 -1.94 -3.89 -0.23
N VAL A 79 -2.57 -2.82 -0.69
CA VAL A 79 -2.15 -1.44 -0.52
C VAL A 79 -3.34 -0.63 -0.02
N THR A 80 -3.25 -0.03 1.16
CA THR A 80 -4.20 0.99 1.61
C THR A 80 -3.63 2.36 1.27
N HIS A 81 -4.38 3.17 0.53
CA HIS A 81 -4.01 4.53 0.15
C HIS A 81 -4.49 5.54 1.19
N TYR A 82 -3.65 6.52 1.54
CA TYR A 82 -3.93 7.56 2.52
C TYR A 82 -3.73 8.96 1.95
N LYS A 83 -4.61 9.88 2.33
CA LYS A 83 -4.46 11.32 2.14
C LYS A 83 -4.74 12.04 3.45
N GLY A 84 -3.77 12.78 3.96
CA GLY A 84 -3.89 13.46 5.26
C GLY A 84 -4.19 12.50 6.43
N GLY A 85 -3.59 11.31 6.43
CA GLY A 85 -3.81 10.28 7.44
C GLY A 85 -5.15 9.55 7.35
N ILE A 86 -5.99 9.88 6.37
CA ILE A 86 -7.31 9.29 6.14
C ILE A 86 -7.19 8.25 5.02
N PRO A 87 -7.58 6.98 5.24
CA PRO A 87 -7.71 6.01 4.16
C PRO A 87 -8.68 6.49 3.07
N THR A 88 -8.27 6.43 1.82
CA THR A 88 -9.09 6.82 0.66
C THR A 88 -9.27 5.69 -0.34
N GLY A 89 -8.38 4.70 -0.34
CA GLY A 89 -8.42 3.59 -1.29
C GLY A 89 -7.85 2.31 -0.72
N TYR A 90 -8.18 1.19 -1.37
CA TYR A 90 -7.62 -0.12 -1.06
C TYR A 90 -7.46 -0.95 -2.33
N ASP A 91 -6.24 -1.38 -2.59
CA ASP A 91 -5.90 -2.32 -3.65
C ASP A 91 -5.76 -3.70 -3.02
N ASN A 92 -6.47 -4.68 -3.59
CA ASN A 92 -6.14 -6.08 -3.36
C ASN A 92 -5.25 -6.56 -4.49
N ILE A 93 -4.11 -7.16 -4.13
CA ILE A 93 -3.15 -7.72 -5.06
C ILE A 93 -3.30 -9.25 -5.02
N ASN A 94 -3.40 -9.87 -6.20
CA ASN A 94 -3.48 -11.33 -6.30
C ASN A 94 -2.08 -11.96 -6.12
N LEU A 95 -1.99 -13.30 -6.15
CA LEU A 95 -0.72 -13.99 -5.93
C LEU A 95 0.29 -13.79 -7.07
N GLN A 96 -0.20 -13.43 -8.27
CA GLN A 96 0.61 -13.10 -9.44
C GLN A 96 1.20 -11.69 -9.38
N GLY A 97 0.71 -10.84 -8.45
CA GLY A 97 1.15 -9.45 -8.31
C GLY A 97 0.26 -8.43 -9.03
N ASP A 98 -0.81 -8.88 -9.70
CA ASP A 98 -1.74 -7.98 -10.39
C ASP A 98 -2.82 -7.45 -9.44
N LEU A 99 -3.43 -6.33 -9.84
CA LEU A 99 -4.60 -5.78 -9.14
C LEU A 99 -5.80 -6.73 -9.29
N GLY A 100 -6.20 -7.36 -8.20
CA GLY A 100 -7.38 -8.21 -8.14
C GLY A 100 -8.69 -7.43 -8.03
N TYR A 101 -8.71 -6.36 -7.20
CA TYR A 101 -9.78 -5.36 -7.17
C TYR A 101 -9.33 -4.09 -6.45
N TYR A 102 -10.04 -3.00 -6.74
CA TYR A 102 -9.88 -1.71 -6.09
C TYR A 102 -11.16 -1.29 -5.34
N CYS A 103 -10.98 -0.57 -4.24
CA CYS A 103 -12.05 0.00 -3.43
C CYS A 103 -11.79 1.48 -3.19
N GLU A 104 -12.79 2.31 -3.43
CA GLU A 104 -12.71 3.75 -3.15
C GLU A 104 -13.58 4.12 -1.94
N TYR A 105 -13.04 4.98 -1.08
CA TYR A 105 -13.71 5.43 0.13
C TYR A 105 -13.80 6.96 0.18
N LYS A 106 -15.02 7.45 0.43
CA LYS A 106 -15.31 8.88 0.62
C LYS A 106 -16.12 9.06 1.90
N LEU A 107 -15.74 10.05 2.72
CA LEU A 107 -16.38 10.31 4.02
C LEU A 107 -16.50 9.04 4.89
N LYS A 108 -15.44 8.22 4.90
CA LYS A 108 -15.36 6.95 5.64
C LYS A 108 -16.37 5.88 5.20
N LYS A 109 -16.97 6.02 4.01
CA LYS A 109 -17.92 5.08 3.42
C LYS A 109 -17.39 4.57 2.09
N LEU A 110 -17.70 3.31 1.80
CA LEU A 110 -17.41 2.70 0.50
C LEU A 110 -18.26 3.38 -0.59
N MET A 111 -17.66 3.70 -1.72
CA MET A 111 -18.40 4.28 -2.85
C MET A 111 -19.19 3.19 -3.60
N GLY A 112 -20.39 3.53 -4.07
CA GLY A 112 -21.42 2.54 -4.48
C GLY A 112 -21.07 1.66 -5.68
N ASN A 113 -20.04 2.00 -6.45
CA ASN A 113 -19.49 1.20 -7.56
C ASN A 113 -18.37 0.24 -7.12
N SER A 114 -18.10 0.12 -5.82
CA SER A 114 -17.00 -0.69 -5.30
C SER A 114 -17.36 -2.18 -5.20
N ASN A 115 -16.34 -3.03 -5.30
CA ASN A 115 -16.48 -4.48 -5.20
C ASN A 115 -17.09 -4.92 -3.84
N ASN A 116 -17.97 -5.92 -3.80
CA ASN A 116 -18.55 -6.43 -2.55
C ASN A 116 -17.50 -7.08 -1.61
N ARG A 117 -16.30 -7.39 -2.12
CA ARG A 117 -15.15 -7.87 -1.35
C ARG A 117 -14.39 -6.76 -0.62
N CYS A 118 -14.80 -5.50 -0.78
CA CYS A 118 -14.11 -4.39 -0.16
C CYS A 118 -14.14 -4.48 1.38
N PRO A 119 -13.01 -4.28 2.05
CA PRO A 119 -12.95 -4.32 3.50
C PRO A 119 -13.80 -3.19 4.11
N ARG A 120 -14.25 -3.39 5.35
CA ARG A 120 -14.90 -2.31 6.10
C ARG A 120 -13.89 -1.18 6.31
N TYR A 121 -14.33 0.07 6.17
CA TYR A 121 -13.44 1.24 6.32
C TYR A 121 -12.59 1.21 7.61
N LYS A 122 -13.18 0.80 8.74
CA LYS A 122 -12.50 0.73 10.04
C LYS A 122 -11.35 -0.27 10.10
N THR A 123 -11.24 -1.19 9.13
CA THR A 123 -10.17 -2.21 9.08
C THR A 123 -9.03 -1.83 8.13
N LEU A 124 -9.13 -0.70 7.41
CA LEU A 124 -8.12 -0.24 6.46
C LEU A 124 -6.80 0.15 7.13
N LYS A 125 -6.89 0.75 8.33
CA LYS A 125 -5.74 1.08 9.16
C LYS A 125 -5.31 -0.14 9.96
N LYS A 126 -4.34 -0.90 9.43
CA LYS A 126 -3.87 -2.13 10.05
C LYS A 126 -2.88 -1.83 11.16
N LYS A 127 -3.19 -2.31 12.37
CA LYS A 127 -2.30 -2.31 13.53
C LYS A 127 -1.30 -3.46 13.43
N THR A 128 -0.13 -3.28 14.03
CA THR A 128 0.98 -4.22 13.97
C THR A 128 1.71 -4.25 15.30
N TYR A 129 2.47 -5.30 15.53
CA TYR A 129 3.57 -5.29 16.48
C TYR A 129 4.80 -4.59 15.86
N ARG A 130 5.87 -4.41 16.63
CA ARG A 130 7.18 -3.95 16.12
C ARG A 130 7.83 -5.02 15.24
N ALA A 131 8.83 -4.63 14.46
CA ALA A 131 9.65 -5.59 13.70
C ALA A 131 10.25 -6.66 14.64
N GLY A 132 10.30 -7.92 14.17
CA GLY A 132 10.77 -9.07 14.94
C GLY A 132 9.83 -9.54 16.06
N CYS A 133 8.58 -9.10 16.03
CA CYS A 133 7.59 -9.39 17.06
C CYS A 133 6.24 -9.69 16.41
N TYR A 134 5.62 -10.82 16.76
CA TYR A 134 4.26 -11.13 16.32
C TYR A 134 3.50 -11.87 17.43
N SER A 135 2.19 -12.04 17.28
CA SER A 135 1.41 -12.83 18.23
C SER A 135 0.14 -13.35 17.57
N LEU A 136 -0.38 -14.46 18.12
CA LEU A 136 -1.73 -14.96 17.85
C LEU A 136 -2.81 -14.06 18.46
N SER A 137 -2.45 -13.22 19.44
CA SER A 137 -3.37 -12.33 20.15
C SER A 137 -3.98 -11.28 19.23
N LYS A 138 -5.31 -11.13 19.32
CA LYS A 138 -6.11 -10.21 18.50
C LYS A 138 -5.65 -8.76 18.69
N LEU A 139 -4.80 -8.27 17.78
CA LEU A 139 -4.47 -6.84 17.63
C LEU A 139 -5.71 -5.93 17.59
N ASN A 140 -6.87 -6.49 17.24
CA ASN A 140 -8.17 -5.80 17.14
C ASN A 140 -8.82 -5.43 18.48
N SER A 141 -8.38 -5.97 19.63
CA SER A 141 -8.96 -5.63 20.95
C SER A 141 -8.12 -4.62 21.76
N SER A 142 -6.95 -4.22 21.28
CA SER A 142 -6.10 -3.24 21.98
C SER A 142 -6.37 -1.81 21.50
N ASN A 143 -6.46 -0.85 22.43
CA ASN A 143 -6.49 0.58 22.12
C ASN A 143 -5.13 1.13 21.67
N PHE A 144 -4.05 0.37 21.87
CA PHE A 144 -2.70 0.79 21.50
C PHE A 144 -2.42 0.53 20.02
N TYR A 145 -1.56 1.37 19.43
CA TYR A 145 -1.16 1.29 18.02
C TYR A 145 0.15 0.50 17.80
N ASP A 146 0.78 0.09 18.90
CA ASP A 146 1.86 -0.89 19.03
C ASP A 146 1.57 -1.66 20.33
N VAL A 147 1.42 -2.98 20.28
CA VAL A 147 1.11 -3.79 21.48
C VAL A 147 2.40 -4.05 22.26
N SER A 148 2.26 -4.10 23.59
CA SER A 148 3.36 -4.24 24.54
C SER A 148 4.26 -5.45 24.24
N PRO A 149 5.59 -5.36 24.48
CA PRO A 149 6.53 -6.48 24.36
C PRO A 149 6.14 -7.72 25.19
N LYS A 150 5.27 -7.56 26.19
CA LYS A 150 4.80 -8.67 27.05
C LYS A 150 3.89 -9.66 26.32
N ASP A 151 3.24 -9.23 25.24
CA ASP A 151 2.34 -10.08 24.43
C ASP A 151 3.03 -10.63 23.16
N CYS A 152 4.35 -10.44 23.08
CA CYS A 152 5.17 -10.69 21.91
C CYS A 152 5.70 -12.13 21.88
N VAL A 153 5.51 -12.81 20.75
CA VAL A 153 6.32 -13.95 20.33
C VAL A 153 7.47 -13.39 19.49
N TYR A 154 8.69 -13.57 19.97
CA TYR A 154 9.88 -13.20 19.23
C TYR A 154 10.22 -14.25 18.20
N LYS A 155 10.74 -13.79 17.08
CA LYS A 155 11.21 -14.61 15.97
C LYS A 155 12.59 -15.18 16.24
#